data_AF-A0A916DKV2-F1
#
_entry.id   AF-A0A916DKV2-F1
#
_cell.length_a   1.000
_cell.length_b   1.000
_cell.length_c   1.000
_cell.angle_alpha   90.00
_cell.angle_beta   90.00
_cell.angle_gamma   90.00
#
_symmetry.space_group_name_H-M   'P 1'
#
loop_
_entity.id
_entity.type
_entity.pdbx_description
1 polymer ?
#
loop_
_entity_poly.entity_id
_entity_poly.type
_entity_poly.pdbx_seq_one_letter_code
_entity_poly.pdbx_strand_id
1 'polypeptide(L)'
;MGFFDELGSGIAGRWPEGPGGEALGALLMAGLVAPEWSVRHGAGLEWWVGPHAQRIGTTSCERIEGTKVSRILIETDVAHGLLEAPAARQRRDALNQRASFSALVDAGEGRLVLAASLLATEKNRAFTLRMLPAICAMQAAEAGPAAAALAAVGAVPTTSAHPGCGPRRLAQPEIGELASHILARYPAPPLDPRIFSDVAATLGDVGLEARADARGRDAELPFAGETAVLQILAPIEHPGIGSGVLCLLVLPVLALRHALEREGAAALLDRLNAQTRRHAFHADSLPALGGWAPDPASGHPALAAFVPAALAHDEVLTDLAMAQLARGLLLARCFDAAVEAPDALARLLDEAI
;
A
#
# COMPACT_ATOMS: atom_id res chain seq x y z
N MET A 1 13.57 -12.78 -29.03
CA MET A 1 13.23 -14.01 -28.28
C MET A 1 14.45 -14.73 -27.69
N GLY A 2 15.70 -14.44 -28.07
CA GLY A 2 16.89 -15.19 -27.60
C GLY A 2 17.69 -14.59 -26.44
N PHE A 3 17.27 -13.49 -25.81
CA PHE A 3 17.99 -12.89 -24.67
C PHE A 3 17.52 -13.44 -23.30
N PHE A 4 16.44 -14.22 -23.29
CA PHE A 4 15.85 -14.78 -22.07
C PHE A 4 16.52 -16.08 -21.60
N ASP A 5 17.28 -16.76 -22.47
CA ASP A 5 17.81 -18.11 -22.16
C ASP A 5 19.14 -18.10 -21.40
N GLU A 6 19.97 -17.05 -21.49
CA GLU A 6 21.33 -17.07 -20.90
C GLU A 6 21.45 -16.44 -19.51
N LEU A 7 20.53 -15.56 -19.08
CA LEU A 7 20.55 -14.97 -17.73
C LEU A 7 19.83 -15.83 -16.67
N GLY A 8 19.26 -16.98 -17.05
CA GLY A 8 18.16 -17.61 -16.30
C GLY A 8 18.48 -18.79 -15.38
N SER A 9 19.61 -19.50 -15.51
CA SER A 9 19.66 -20.89 -14.98
C SER A 9 19.47 -21.05 -13.46
N GLY A 10 19.69 -20.01 -12.65
CA GLY A 10 19.44 -20.01 -11.20
C GLY A 10 18.02 -19.60 -10.76
N ILE A 11 17.31 -18.80 -11.57
CA ILE A 11 15.95 -18.26 -11.25
C ILE A 11 14.89 -18.76 -12.27
N ALA A 12 15.27 -19.64 -13.20
CA ALA A 12 14.49 -20.12 -14.36
C ALA A 12 13.28 -21.02 -14.04
N GLY A 13 12.48 -20.70 -13.02
CA GLY A 13 11.08 -21.10 -13.04
C GLY A 13 10.29 -20.20 -14.00
N ARG A 14 9.21 -20.70 -14.58
CA ARG A 14 8.25 -19.82 -15.28
C ARG A 14 7.47 -19.01 -14.25
N TRP A 15 7.41 -17.68 -14.39
CA TRP A 15 6.47 -16.87 -13.60
C TRP A 15 5.03 -17.31 -13.90
N PRO A 16 4.08 -17.11 -12.96
CA PRO A 16 2.66 -17.29 -13.27
C PRO A 16 2.31 -16.50 -14.53
N GLU A 17 1.51 -17.10 -15.42
CA GLU A 17 1.04 -16.38 -16.60
C GLU A 17 0.13 -15.22 -16.19
N GLY A 18 0.32 -14.06 -16.79
CA GLY A 18 -0.52 -12.88 -16.56
C GLY A 18 0.27 -11.62 -16.16
N PRO A 19 -0.44 -10.50 -15.99
CA PRO A 19 0.16 -9.19 -15.78
C PRO A 19 1.01 -9.11 -14.50
N GLY A 20 0.65 -9.84 -13.44
CA GLY A 20 1.45 -9.91 -12.21
C GLY A 20 2.80 -10.59 -12.40
N GLY A 21 2.82 -11.74 -13.08
CA GLY A 21 4.05 -12.44 -13.42
C GLY A 21 4.96 -11.66 -14.36
N GLU A 22 4.37 -10.95 -15.33
CA GLU A 22 5.11 -10.02 -16.19
C GLU A 22 5.80 -8.89 -15.41
N ALA A 23 5.08 -8.28 -14.46
CA ALA A 23 5.63 -7.21 -13.64
C ALA A 23 6.78 -7.69 -12.73
N LEU A 24 6.63 -8.87 -12.13
CA LEU A 24 7.70 -9.52 -11.36
C LEU A 24 8.92 -9.85 -12.24
N GLY A 25 8.70 -10.38 -13.43
CA GLY A 25 9.75 -10.63 -14.41
C GLY A 25 10.49 -9.35 -14.80
N ALA A 26 9.77 -8.24 -15.00
CA ALA A 26 10.37 -6.95 -15.32
C ALA A 26 11.23 -6.40 -14.17
N LEU A 27 10.81 -6.57 -12.92
CA LEU A 27 11.59 -6.17 -11.73
C LEU A 27 12.97 -6.87 -11.71
N LEU A 28 13.01 -8.17 -12.03
CA LEU A 28 14.23 -8.95 -12.13
C LEU A 28 15.11 -8.51 -13.30
N MET A 29 14.49 -8.32 -14.47
CA MET A 29 15.21 -7.89 -15.68
C MET A 29 15.78 -6.47 -15.57
N ALA A 30 15.20 -5.62 -14.73
CA ALA A 30 15.73 -4.29 -14.43
C ALA A 30 17.00 -4.33 -13.57
N GLY A 31 17.49 -5.51 -13.15
CA GLY A 31 18.69 -5.65 -12.33
C GLY A 31 18.52 -5.14 -10.90
N LEU A 32 17.29 -4.83 -10.49
CA LEU A 32 17.00 -4.36 -9.15
C LEU A 32 17.21 -5.48 -8.14
N VAL A 33 16.93 -6.72 -8.53
CA VAL A 33 17.07 -7.93 -7.69
C VAL A 33 18.41 -8.60 -7.97
N ALA A 34 19.31 -8.61 -7.00
CA ALA A 34 20.52 -9.43 -7.05
C ALA A 34 20.15 -10.92 -6.94
N PRO A 35 20.36 -11.74 -7.99
CA PRO A 35 19.94 -13.14 -8.01
C PRO A 35 20.41 -13.96 -6.82
N GLU A 36 21.67 -13.79 -6.42
CA GLU A 36 22.32 -14.48 -5.32
C GLU A 36 21.78 -14.10 -3.92
N TRP A 37 21.06 -12.99 -3.82
CA TRP A 37 20.38 -12.51 -2.61
C TRP A 37 18.87 -12.69 -2.67
N SER A 38 18.39 -13.58 -3.55
CA SER A 38 16.98 -13.88 -3.73
C SER A 38 16.72 -15.38 -3.69
N VAL A 39 15.60 -15.76 -3.10
CA VAL A 39 15.07 -17.12 -3.08
C VAL A 39 13.68 -17.08 -3.66
N ARG A 40 13.42 -17.98 -4.62
CA ARG A 40 12.12 -18.06 -5.25
C ARG A 40 11.17 -18.97 -4.47
N HIS A 41 9.91 -18.56 -4.34
CA HIS A 41 8.85 -19.32 -3.68
C HIS A 41 7.57 -19.32 -4.52
N GLY A 42 7.30 -20.40 -5.25
CA GLY A 42 6.09 -20.55 -6.05
C GLY A 42 5.86 -19.36 -7.02
N ALA A 43 4.82 -18.59 -6.74
CA ALA A 43 4.39 -17.40 -7.50
C ALA A 43 5.07 -16.09 -7.06
N GLY A 44 6.13 -16.16 -6.25
CA GLY A 44 6.85 -15.00 -5.73
C GLY A 44 8.33 -15.28 -5.48
N LEU A 45 8.96 -14.31 -4.84
CA LEU A 45 10.33 -14.37 -4.36
C LEU A 45 10.44 -13.69 -2.99
N GLU A 46 11.42 -14.12 -2.22
CA GLU A 46 11.95 -13.42 -1.07
C GLU A 46 13.35 -12.92 -1.43
N TRP A 47 13.66 -11.66 -1.17
CA TRP A 47 14.99 -11.11 -1.38
C TRP A 47 15.46 -10.29 -0.18
N TRP A 48 16.77 -10.19 -0.04
CA TRP A 48 17.42 -9.48 1.05
C TRP A 48 18.05 -8.22 0.48
N VAL A 49 17.24 -7.16 0.34
CA VAL A 49 17.69 -5.84 -0.13
C VAL A 49 18.74 -5.26 0.83
N GLY A 50 18.65 -5.58 2.11
CA GLY A 50 19.60 -5.19 3.15
C GLY A 50 19.42 -6.10 4.37
N PRO A 51 19.40 -5.57 5.60
CA PRO A 51 19.22 -6.41 6.80
C PRO A 51 17.80 -7.00 6.94
N HIS A 52 16.84 -6.48 6.18
CA HIS A 52 15.45 -6.94 6.15
C HIS A 52 15.19 -7.82 4.93
N ALA A 53 14.42 -8.88 5.14
CA ALA A 53 13.84 -9.65 4.04
C ALA A 53 12.59 -8.93 3.52
N GLN A 54 12.46 -8.86 2.20
CA GLN A 54 11.25 -8.41 1.52
C GLN A 54 10.70 -9.57 0.68
N ARG A 55 9.38 -9.77 0.73
CA ARG A 55 8.66 -10.81 0.00
C ARG A 55 7.79 -10.13 -1.03
N ILE A 56 7.89 -10.61 -2.26
CA ILE A 56 7.11 -10.11 -3.38
C ILE A 56 6.46 -11.31 -4.05
N GLY A 57 5.14 -11.33 -4.09
CA GLY A 57 4.39 -12.43 -4.69
C GLY A 57 3.25 -11.93 -5.55
N THR A 58 2.75 -12.79 -6.43
CA THR A 58 1.50 -12.53 -7.15
C THR A 58 0.49 -13.64 -6.96
N THR A 59 -0.79 -13.30 -7.01
CA THR A 59 -1.89 -14.27 -7.06
C THR A 59 -1.94 -14.94 -8.44
N SER A 60 -2.79 -15.97 -8.58
CA SER A 60 -3.19 -16.44 -9.90
C SER A 60 -3.83 -15.31 -10.70
N CYS A 61 -3.66 -15.38 -12.03
CA CYS A 61 -4.35 -14.48 -12.93
C CYS A 61 -5.82 -14.88 -13.04
N GLU A 62 -6.72 -13.94 -12.74
CA GLU A 62 -8.16 -14.10 -12.89
C GLU A 62 -8.67 -13.19 -14.01
N ARG A 63 -9.88 -13.47 -14.49
CA ARG A 63 -10.52 -12.67 -15.54
C ARG A 63 -11.77 -12.01 -14.96
N ILE A 64 -11.70 -10.71 -14.74
CA ILE A 64 -12.82 -9.88 -14.30
C ILE A 64 -13.31 -9.08 -15.50
N GLU A 65 -14.57 -9.26 -15.88
CA GLU A 65 -15.18 -8.53 -17.00
C GLU A 65 -14.32 -8.57 -18.29
N GLY A 66 -13.74 -9.73 -18.57
CA GLY A 66 -12.85 -9.93 -19.73
C GLY A 66 -11.41 -9.43 -19.55
N THR A 67 -11.12 -8.64 -18.51
CA THR A 67 -9.77 -8.12 -18.21
C THR A 67 -9.00 -9.12 -17.35
N LYS A 68 -7.77 -9.45 -17.74
CA LYS A 68 -6.86 -10.22 -16.89
C LYS A 68 -6.36 -9.36 -15.73
N VAL A 69 -6.48 -9.86 -14.51
CA VAL A 69 -6.04 -9.19 -13.29
C VAL A 69 -5.21 -10.14 -12.45
N SER A 70 -4.14 -9.62 -11.87
CA SER A 70 -3.34 -10.29 -10.85
C SER A 70 -3.06 -9.31 -9.72
N ARG A 71 -3.13 -9.76 -8.47
CA ARG A 71 -2.69 -8.95 -7.33
C ARG A 71 -1.20 -9.19 -7.10
N ILE A 72 -0.45 -8.14 -6.85
CA ILE A 72 0.95 -8.18 -6.42
C ILE A 72 0.99 -7.75 -4.96
N LEU A 73 1.59 -8.56 -4.10
CA LEU A 73 1.80 -8.29 -2.68
C LEU A 73 3.28 -8.05 -2.43
N ILE A 74 3.59 -7.03 -1.63
CA ILE A 74 4.95 -6.63 -1.28
C ILE A 74 5.00 -6.45 0.23
N GLU A 75 5.82 -7.23 0.91
CA GLU A 75 5.96 -7.21 2.36
C GLU A 75 7.42 -7.10 2.79
N THR A 76 7.75 -6.23 3.74
CA THR A 76 9.10 -6.15 4.33
C THR A 76 9.02 -6.34 5.84
N ASP A 77 9.84 -7.25 6.38
CA ASP A 77 9.89 -7.50 7.82
C ASP A 77 10.49 -6.31 8.58
N VAL A 78 9.77 -5.80 9.59
CA VAL A 78 10.19 -4.62 10.37
C VAL A 78 10.58 -4.99 11.79
N ALA A 79 9.67 -5.58 12.55
CA ALA A 79 9.84 -5.85 13.98
C ALA A 79 9.02 -7.05 14.42
N HIS A 80 9.22 -7.52 15.65
CA HIS A 80 8.36 -8.49 16.32
C HIS A 80 8.20 -8.17 17.82
N GLY A 81 7.12 -8.68 18.41
CA GLY A 81 6.81 -8.54 19.83
C GLY A 81 6.09 -7.25 20.21
N LEU A 82 5.39 -7.29 21.36
CA LEU A 82 4.64 -6.19 21.99
C LEU A 82 3.57 -5.50 21.11
N LEU A 83 2.98 -6.20 20.15
CA LEU A 83 1.97 -5.61 19.24
C LEU A 83 0.75 -5.07 20.00
N GLU A 84 0.37 -5.77 21.07
CA GLU A 84 -0.78 -5.43 21.89
C GLU A 84 -0.50 -4.34 22.94
N ALA A 85 0.74 -3.88 23.07
CA ALA A 85 1.06 -2.82 24.01
C ALA A 85 0.49 -1.48 23.52
N PRO A 86 -0.23 -0.69 24.35
CA PRO A 86 -0.80 0.59 23.92
C PRO A 86 0.22 1.54 23.28
N ALA A 87 1.45 1.59 23.82
CA ALA A 87 2.52 2.43 23.26
C ALA A 87 3.01 1.95 21.88
N ALA A 88 3.03 0.63 21.64
CA ALA A 88 3.38 0.05 20.35
C ALA A 88 2.31 0.34 19.30
N ARG A 89 1.02 0.17 19.66
CA ARG A 89 -0.11 0.55 18.80
C ARG A 89 -0.07 2.04 18.44
N GLN A 90 0.07 2.91 19.43
CA GLN A 90 0.17 4.36 19.19
C GLN A 90 1.34 4.69 18.25
N ARG A 91 2.48 4.01 18.41
CA ARG A 91 3.64 4.21 17.53
C ARG A 91 3.38 3.74 16.11
N ARG A 92 2.75 2.58 15.94
CA ARG A 92 2.32 2.05 14.63
C ARG A 92 1.33 2.99 13.95
N ASP A 93 0.33 3.47 14.68
CA ASP A 93 -0.66 4.40 14.16
C ASP A 93 0.00 5.71 13.69
N ALA A 94 0.95 6.25 14.47
CA ALA A 94 1.72 7.43 14.09
C ALA A 94 2.58 7.21 12.82
N LEU A 95 3.09 6.00 12.60
CA LEU A 95 3.79 5.65 11.35
C LEU A 95 2.78 5.56 10.18
N ASN A 96 1.62 4.95 10.39
CA ASN A 96 0.58 4.82 9.38
C ASN A 96 -0.10 6.14 9.00
N GLN A 97 -0.18 7.12 9.91
CA GLN A 97 -0.68 8.49 9.64
C GLN A 97 0.07 9.21 8.51
N ARG A 98 1.29 8.75 8.23
CA ARG A 98 2.14 9.28 7.14
C ARG A 98 2.71 8.15 6.30
N ALA A 99 2.04 7.01 6.25
CA ALA A 99 2.43 5.89 5.41
C ALA A 99 2.67 6.38 3.97
N SER A 100 3.73 5.88 3.33
CA SER A 100 3.96 6.14 1.91
C SER A 100 3.01 5.28 1.07
N PHE A 101 3.53 4.28 0.37
CA PHE A 101 2.73 3.29 -0.34
C PHE A 101 2.43 2.06 0.52
N SER A 102 2.90 2.00 1.76
CA SER A 102 2.85 0.79 2.59
C SER A 102 2.30 1.05 3.98
N ALA A 103 1.40 0.17 4.42
CA ALA A 103 0.93 0.14 5.81
C ALA A 103 1.90 -0.68 6.66
N LEU A 104 2.13 -0.26 7.90
CA LEU A 104 2.71 -1.11 8.93
C LEU A 104 1.60 -1.95 9.57
N VAL A 105 1.66 -3.26 9.39
CA VAL A 105 0.57 -4.19 9.71
C VAL A 105 1.05 -5.37 10.54
N ASP A 106 0.15 -5.95 11.34
CA ASP A 106 0.39 -7.22 12.02
C ASP A 106 0.36 -8.37 10.99
N ALA A 107 1.48 -9.07 10.90
CA ALA A 107 1.65 -10.18 10.00
C ALA A 107 1.16 -11.53 10.58
N GLY A 108 0.75 -11.55 11.85
CA GLY A 108 0.56 -12.75 12.65
C GLY A 108 1.85 -13.14 13.39
N GLU A 109 1.72 -14.05 14.37
CA GLU A 109 2.87 -14.57 15.16
C GLU A 109 3.69 -13.48 15.87
N GLY A 110 3.07 -12.32 16.11
CA GLY A 110 3.73 -11.17 16.72
C GLY A 110 4.68 -10.42 15.79
N ARG A 111 4.59 -10.60 14.46
CA ARG A 111 5.44 -9.94 13.46
C ARG A 111 4.78 -8.67 12.93
N LEU A 112 5.56 -7.61 12.74
CA LEU A 112 5.15 -6.42 12.00
C LEU A 112 5.88 -6.34 10.67
N VAL A 113 5.12 -6.06 9.61
CA VAL A 113 5.64 -5.87 8.26
C VAL A 113 5.14 -4.55 7.68
N LEU A 114 5.96 -3.93 6.83
CA LEU A 114 5.43 -2.96 5.85
C LEU A 114 4.79 -3.78 4.74
N ALA A 115 3.51 -3.54 4.45
CA ALA A 115 2.76 -4.24 3.43
C ALA A 115 2.17 -3.26 2.43
N ALA A 116 2.20 -3.63 1.15
CA ALA A 116 1.52 -2.94 0.06
C ALA A 116 0.93 -3.96 -0.91
N SER A 117 -0.11 -3.56 -1.64
CA SER A 117 -0.62 -4.36 -2.76
C SER A 117 -1.02 -3.54 -3.97
N LEU A 118 -0.70 -4.07 -5.14
CA LEU A 118 -1.06 -3.51 -6.44
C LEU A 118 -1.98 -4.48 -7.19
N LEU A 119 -2.84 -3.94 -8.04
CA LEU A 119 -3.52 -4.72 -9.07
C LEU A 119 -2.81 -4.50 -10.40
N ALA A 120 -2.33 -5.58 -10.99
CA ALA A 120 -1.74 -5.60 -12.31
C ALA A 120 -2.79 -6.07 -13.31
N THR A 121 -2.99 -5.27 -14.35
CA THR A 121 -3.89 -5.56 -15.47
C THR A 121 -3.19 -5.24 -16.77
N GLU A 122 -3.73 -5.72 -17.89
CA GLU A 122 -3.24 -5.31 -19.21
C GLU A 122 -3.41 -3.79 -19.44
N LYS A 123 -4.45 -3.18 -18.84
CA LYS A 123 -4.80 -1.76 -19.01
C LYS A 123 -3.89 -0.82 -18.22
N ASN A 124 -3.45 -1.20 -17.02
CA ASN A 124 -2.60 -0.37 -16.16
C ASN A 124 -1.13 -0.82 -16.11
N ARG A 125 -0.70 -1.65 -17.08
CA ARG A 125 0.65 -2.23 -17.13
C ARG A 125 1.76 -1.19 -16.97
N ALA A 126 1.64 -0.03 -17.63
CA ALA A 126 2.64 1.04 -17.54
C ALA A 126 2.76 1.60 -16.11
N PHE A 127 1.62 1.83 -15.45
CA PHE A 127 1.58 2.25 -14.05
C PHE A 127 2.20 1.18 -13.14
N THR A 128 1.80 -0.09 -13.28
CA THR A 128 2.34 -1.19 -12.46
C THR A 128 3.86 -1.30 -12.60
N LEU A 129 4.39 -1.25 -13.83
CA LEU A 129 5.83 -1.35 -14.08
C LEU A 129 6.62 -0.16 -13.55
N ARG A 130 6.01 1.03 -13.52
CA ARG A 130 6.61 2.24 -12.94
C ARG A 130 6.61 2.19 -11.41
N MET A 131 5.47 1.80 -10.82
CA MET A 131 5.25 1.90 -9.38
C MET A 131 5.85 0.74 -8.59
N LEU A 132 5.87 -0.48 -9.13
CA LEU A 132 6.37 -1.65 -8.40
C LEU A 132 7.83 -1.48 -7.89
N PRO A 133 8.81 -1.07 -8.72
CA PRO A 133 10.16 -0.77 -8.25
C PRO A 133 10.20 0.30 -7.15
N ALA A 134 9.41 1.36 -7.32
CA ALA A 134 9.38 2.48 -6.39
C ALA A 134 8.85 2.04 -5.01
N ILE A 135 7.76 1.26 -4.97
CA ILE A 135 7.21 0.73 -3.73
C ILE A 135 8.21 -0.19 -3.02
N CYS A 136 8.88 -1.06 -3.78
CA CYS A 136 9.89 -1.97 -3.22
C CYS A 136 11.04 -1.19 -2.57
N ALA A 137 11.58 -0.19 -3.29
CA ALA A 137 12.67 0.66 -2.80
C ALA A 137 12.26 1.49 -1.58
N MET A 138 11.05 2.06 -1.60
CA MET A 138 10.51 2.83 -0.47
C MET A 138 10.35 1.97 0.78
N GLN A 139 9.71 0.81 0.67
CA GLN A 139 9.59 -0.13 1.80
C GLN A 139 10.95 -0.52 2.37
N ALA A 140 11.93 -0.80 1.52
CA ALA A 140 13.27 -1.16 1.96
C ALA A 140 13.95 -0.01 2.72
N ALA A 141 13.77 1.23 2.26
CA ALA A 141 14.31 2.42 2.93
C ALA A 141 13.60 2.75 4.26
N GLU A 142 12.30 2.45 4.36
CA GLU A 142 11.47 2.73 5.54
C GLU A 142 11.61 1.69 6.65
N ALA A 143 11.92 0.44 6.31
CA ALA A 143 11.94 -0.67 7.27
C ALA A 143 12.87 -0.40 8.46
N GLY A 144 14.08 0.11 8.21
CA GLY A 144 15.04 0.43 9.26
C GLY A 144 14.55 1.52 10.24
N PRO A 145 14.20 2.72 9.76
CA PRO A 145 13.61 3.78 10.59
C PRO A 145 12.36 3.34 11.34
N ALA A 146 11.45 2.58 10.69
CA ALA A 146 10.25 2.06 11.33
C ALA A 146 10.60 1.08 12.46
N ALA A 147 11.54 0.15 12.22
CA ALA A 147 12.01 -0.79 13.23
C ALA A 147 12.63 -0.08 14.43
N ALA A 148 13.44 0.96 14.20
CA ALA A 148 14.03 1.77 15.27
C ALA A 148 12.96 2.52 16.09
N ALA A 149 11.94 3.07 15.42
CA ALA A 149 10.82 3.76 16.07
C ALA A 149 9.99 2.82 16.97
N LEU A 150 9.78 1.58 16.53
CA LEU A 150 9.10 0.53 17.30
C LEU A 150 9.98 -0.01 18.44
N ALA A 151 11.29 -0.10 18.24
CA ALA A 151 12.23 -0.51 19.29
C ALA A 151 12.21 0.44 20.49
N ALA A 152 12.01 1.73 20.25
CA ALA A 152 11.89 2.74 21.31
C ALA A 152 10.67 2.52 22.24
N VAL A 153 9.70 1.70 21.83
CA VAL A 153 8.53 1.30 22.63
C VAL A 153 8.54 -0.19 23.00
N GLY A 154 9.70 -0.84 22.86
CA GLY A 154 9.98 -2.19 23.35
C GLY A 154 9.80 -3.33 22.32
N ALA A 155 9.43 -3.04 21.07
CA ALA A 155 9.44 -4.07 20.03
C ALA A 155 10.89 -4.48 19.70
N VAL A 156 11.07 -5.63 19.08
CA VAL A 156 12.40 -6.12 18.67
C VAL A 156 12.54 -5.95 17.16
N PRO A 157 13.49 -5.14 16.66
CA PRO A 157 13.78 -5.04 15.24
C PRO A 157 14.04 -6.42 14.63
N THR A 158 13.42 -6.70 13.49
CA THR A 158 13.65 -7.95 12.77
C THR A 158 14.82 -7.77 11.82
N THR A 159 15.74 -8.73 11.83
CA THR A 159 16.75 -8.91 10.78
C THR A 159 16.65 -10.33 10.27
N SER A 160 16.95 -10.54 8.99
CA SER A 160 16.89 -11.85 8.37
C SER A 160 18.20 -12.17 7.66
N ALA A 161 18.62 -13.43 7.74
CA ALA A 161 19.78 -13.94 7.03
C ALA A 161 19.33 -14.74 5.80
N HIS A 162 19.94 -14.47 4.65
CA HIS A 162 19.75 -15.28 3.45
C HIS A 162 20.22 -16.71 3.72
N PRO A 163 19.48 -17.77 3.32
CA PRO A 163 19.83 -19.15 3.64
C PRO A 163 21.18 -19.59 3.07
N GLY A 164 21.60 -19.04 1.92
CA GLY A 164 22.88 -19.36 1.29
C GLY A 164 24.01 -18.34 1.54
N CYS A 165 23.67 -17.08 1.85
CA CYS A 165 24.63 -15.97 1.91
C CYS A 165 24.80 -15.40 3.32
N GLY A 166 23.99 -15.85 4.28
CA GLY A 166 23.98 -15.33 5.63
C GLY A 166 23.40 -13.90 5.72
N PRO A 167 23.73 -13.14 6.77
CA PRO A 167 23.17 -11.81 6.98
C PRO A 167 23.76 -10.78 6.01
N ARG A 168 22.89 -9.99 5.37
CA ARG A 168 23.30 -8.83 4.56
C ARG A 168 23.31 -7.57 5.42
N ARG A 169 24.47 -6.94 5.59
CA ARG A 169 24.62 -5.75 6.46
C ARG A 169 24.31 -4.44 5.76
N LEU A 170 24.60 -4.37 4.46
CA LEU A 170 24.44 -3.16 3.65
C LEU A 170 23.32 -3.36 2.65
N ALA A 171 22.60 -2.27 2.38
CA ALA A 171 21.62 -2.25 1.32
C ALA A 171 22.29 -2.51 -0.04
N GLN A 172 21.56 -3.14 -0.95
CA GLN A 172 21.95 -3.28 -2.35
C GLN A 172 22.13 -1.90 -2.98
N PRO A 173 23.26 -1.62 -3.67
CA PRO A 173 23.52 -0.31 -4.26
C PRO A 173 22.39 0.17 -5.18
N GLU A 174 21.86 -0.68 -6.07
CA GLU A 174 20.86 -0.28 -7.06
C GLU A 174 19.54 0.16 -6.41
N ILE A 175 19.06 -0.59 -5.40
CA ILE A 175 17.87 -0.18 -4.63
C ILE A 175 18.18 1.02 -3.75
N GLY A 176 19.38 1.10 -3.19
CA GLY A 176 19.82 2.26 -2.43
C GLY A 176 19.86 3.54 -3.28
N GLU A 177 20.31 3.45 -4.52
CA GLU A 177 20.34 4.55 -5.49
C GLU A 177 18.92 4.94 -5.92
N LEU A 178 18.08 3.97 -6.27
CA LEU A 178 16.67 4.22 -6.60
C LEU A 178 15.93 4.88 -5.44
N ALA A 179 16.08 4.34 -4.22
CA ALA A 179 15.53 4.95 -3.02
C ALA A 179 16.09 6.37 -2.82
N SER A 180 17.40 6.56 -2.94
CA SER A 180 18.02 7.88 -2.81
C SER A 180 17.49 8.89 -3.84
N HIS A 181 17.20 8.45 -5.06
CA HIS A 181 16.58 9.28 -6.09
C HIS A 181 15.13 9.63 -5.72
N ILE A 182 14.33 8.66 -5.28
CA ILE A 182 12.93 8.88 -4.88
C ILE A 182 12.84 9.80 -3.65
N LEU A 183 13.73 9.59 -2.68
CA LEU A 183 13.82 10.34 -1.42
C LEU A 183 14.64 11.63 -1.57
N ALA A 184 15.15 11.93 -2.76
CA ALA A 184 15.85 13.18 -2.98
C ALA A 184 14.90 14.35 -2.72
N ARG A 185 15.43 15.40 -2.10
CA ARG A 185 14.66 16.59 -1.72
C ARG A 185 14.36 17.44 -2.95
N TYR A 186 13.44 16.96 -3.77
CA TYR A 186 12.80 17.77 -4.79
C TYR A 186 11.77 18.69 -4.12
N PRO A 187 11.57 19.91 -4.64
CA PRO A 187 10.39 20.69 -4.26
C PRO A 187 9.15 19.87 -4.63
N ALA A 188 8.15 19.81 -3.74
CA ALA A 188 6.89 19.19 -4.11
C ALA A 188 6.31 19.92 -5.34
N PRO A 189 5.77 19.17 -6.31
CA PRO A 189 5.18 19.80 -7.49
C PRO A 189 3.97 20.65 -7.07
N PRO A 190 3.71 21.78 -7.75
CA PRO A 190 2.43 22.45 -7.60
C PRO A 190 1.32 21.46 -8.02
N LEU A 191 0.28 21.32 -7.22
CA LEU A 191 -0.87 20.49 -7.59
C LEU A 191 -1.59 21.13 -8.76
N ASP A 192 -1.83 20.34 -9.81
CA ASP A 192 -2.76 20.72 -10.86
C ASP A 192 -4.20 20.58 -10.33
N PRO A 193 -4.98 21.68 -10.24
CA PRO A 193 -6.37 21.62 -9.78
C PRO A 193 -7.26 20.70 -10.64
N ARG A 194 -6.84 20.41 -11.88
CA ARG A 194 -7.57 19.52 -12.79
C ARG A 194 -7.62 18.07 -12.31
N ILE A 195 -6.67 17.61 -11.49
CA ILE A 195 -6.67 16.25 -10.92
C ILE A 195 -8.03 15.93 -10.29
N PHE A 196 -8.57 16.84 -9.47
CA PHE A 196 -9.87 16.62 -8.83
C PHE A 196 -11.05 16.75 -9.78
N SER A 197 -10.93 17.59 -10.81
CA SER A 197 -11.97 17.71 -11.83
C SER A 197 -12.06 16.42 -12.65
N ASP A 198 -10.93 15.84 -13.01
CA ASP A 198 -10.83 14.58 -13.77
C ASP A 198 -11.30 13.40 -12.93
N VAL A 199 -10.90 13.34 -11.65
CA VAL A 199 -11.39 12.35 -10.68
C VAL A 199 -12.91 12.47 -10.50
N ALA A 200 -13.43 13.69 -10.28
CA ALA A 200 -14.85 13.92 -10.10
C ALA A 200 -15.66 13.59 -11.37
N ALA A 201 -15.16 13.95 -12.56
CA ALA A 201 -15.79 13.60 -13.83
C ALA A 201 -15.82 12.08 -14.04
N THR A 202 -14.71 11.39 -13.77
CA THR A 202 -14.62 9.92 -13.88
C THR A 202 -15.61 9.23 -12.94
N LEU A 203 -15.77 9.73 -11.71
CA LEU A 203 -16.79 9.25 -10.79
C LEU A 203 -18.21 9.55 -11.28
N GLY A 204 -18.43 10.75 -11.82
CA GLY A 204 -19.71 11.14 -12.42
C GLY A 204 -20.15 10.20 -13.56
N ASP A 205 -19.21 9.77 -14.40
CA ASP A 205 -19.46 8.82 -15.51
C ASP A 205 -19.95 7.44 -15.03
N VAL A 206 -19.63 7.06 -13.79
CA VAL A 206 -20.11 5.81 -13.16
C VAL A 206 -21.25 6.04 -12.16
N GLY A 207 -21.88 7.23 -12.21
CA GLY A 207 -23.05 7.57 -11.40
C GLY A 207 -22.72 7.93 -9.96
N LEU A 208 -21.47 8.29 -9.66
CA LEU A 208 -21.03 8.67 -8.33
C LEU A 208 -20.84 10.18 -8.26
N GLU A 209 -21.44 10.80 -7.24
CA GLU A 209 -21.29 12.23 -7.01
C GLU A 209 -19.98 12.51 -6.26
N ALA A 210 -19.04 13.16 -6.94
CA ALA A 210 -17.89 13.79 -6.32
C ALA A 210 -17.83 15.26 -6.68
N ARG A 211 -17.45 16.09 -5.70
CA ARG A 211 -17.34 17.54 -5.86
C ARG A 211 -15.90 17.97 -5.61
N ALA A 212 -15.28 18.55 -6.63
CA ALA A 212 -14.05 19.30 -6.46
C ALA A 212 -14.38 20.69 -5.89
N ASP A 213 -13.74 21.07 -4.80
CA ASP A 213 -13.91 22.42 -4.25
C ASP A 213 -13.26 23.48 -5.17
N ALA A 214 -13.59 24.77 -4.98
CA ALA A 214 -13.02 25.86 -5.78
C ALA A 214 -11.49 25.99 -5.64
N ARG A 215 -10.90 25.29 -4.67
CA ARG A 215 -9.45 25.22 -4.45
C ARG A 215 -8.82 23.99 -5.12
N GLY A 216 -9.63 23.07 -5.65
CA GLY A 216 -9.24 21.80 -6.27
C GLY A 216 -8.43 20.92 -5.32
N ARG A 217 -8.92 20.67 -4.09
CA ARG A 217 -8.16 19.95 -3.05
C ARG A 217 -8.87 18.79 -2.38
N ASP A 218 -10.19 18.77 -2.47
CA ASP A 218 -11.02 17.77 -1.81
C ASP A 218 -12.01 17.16 -2.81
N ALA A 219 -12.35 15.89 -2.60
CA ALA A 219 -13.46 15.19 -3.23
C ALA A 219 -14.32 14.53 -2.15
N GLU A 220 -15.59 14.92 -2.09
CA GLU A 220 -16.59 14.32 -1.19
C GLU A 220 -17.21 13.09 -1.85
N LEU A 221 -17.51 12.05 -1.07
CA LEU A 221 -18.29 10.90 -1.53
C LEU A 221 -19.32 10.46 -0.47
N PRO A 222 -20.48 9.93 -0.89
CA PRO A 222 -21.45 9.34 0.02
C PRO A 222 -20.83 8.16 0.78
N PHE A 223 -21.05 8.10 2.10
CA PHE A 223 -20.57 7.02 2.95
C PHE A 223 -21.58 6.71 4.05
N ALA A 224 -22.38 5.67 3.86
CA ALA A 224 -23.35 5.16 4.83
C ALA A 224 -24.21 6.25 5.52
N GLY A 225 -24.87 7.07 4.70
CA GLY A 225 -25.71 8.20 5.14
C GLY A 225 -24.94 9.47 5.53
N GLU A 226 -23.61 9.41 5.55
CA GLU A 226 -22.70 10.53 5.84
C GLU A 226 -21.81 10.81 4.61
N THR A 227 -20.75 11.61 4.79
CA THR A 227 -19.79 11.96 3.74
C THR A 227 -18.38 11.58 4.15
N ALA A 228 -17.71 10.77 3.34
CA ALA A 228 -16.25 10.62 3.41
C ALA A 228 -15.59 11.71 2.55
N VAL A 229 -14.34 12.05 2.86
CA VAL A 229 -13.61 13.12 2.18
C VAL A 229 -12.25 12.59 1.75
N LEU A 230 -11.98 12.62 0.45
CA LEU A 230 -10.64 12.46 -0.09
C LEU A 230 -9.98 13.84 -0.20
N GLN A 231 -8.76 13.98 0.30
CA GLN A 231 -7.96 15.19 0.23
C GLN A 231 -6.61 14.89 -0.44
N ILE A 232 -6.11 15.83 -1.24
CA ILE A 232 -4.72 15.81 -1.74
C ILE A 232 -4.03 17.06 -1.22
N LEU A 233 -3.10 16.85 -0.29
CA LEU A 233 -2.42 17.90 0.43
C LEU A 233 -0.99 18.03 -0.10
N ALA A 234 -0.64 19.20 -0.63
CA ALA A 234 0.73 19.53 -1.01
C ALA A 234 0.99 21.04 -0.94
N PRO A 235 2.24 21.48 -0.69
CA PRO A 235 3.38 20.65 -0.29
C PRO A 235 3.23 20.11 1.13
N ILE A 236 3.64 18.87 1.38
CA ILE A 236 3.72 18.27 2.73
C ILE A 236 5.14 17.74 2.97
N GLU A 237 5.66 18.02 4.17
CA GLU A 237 6.95 17.48 4.63
C GLU A 237 6.75 16.17 5.41
N HIS A 238 7.39 15.12 4.92
CA HIS A 238 7.45 13.81 5.56
C HIS A 238 8.75 13.66 6.37
N PRO A 239 8.69 13.24 7.66
CA PRO A 239 9.86 13.24 8.54
C PRO A 239 11.02 12.36 8.07
N GLY A 240 10.72 11.27 7.36
CA GLY A 240 11.70 10.30 6.87
C GLY A 240 11.93 10.32 5.36
N ILE A 241 11.12 11.07 4.59
CA ILE A 241 11.14 11.02 3.12
C ILE A 241 11.47 12.37 2.49
N GLY A 242 11.09 13.48 3.13
CA GLY A 242 11.21 14.83 2.57
C GLY A 242 9.88 15.35 2.01
N SER A 243 9.95 16.16 0.97
CA SER A 243 8.78 16.85 0.41
C SER A 243 7.97 15.95 -0.53
N GLY A 244 6.66 16.17 -0.58
CA GLY A 244 5.76 15.43 -1.46
C GLY A 244 4.30 15.81 -1.31
N VAL A 245 3.45 14.84 -1.63
CA VAL A 245 1.99 14.97 -1.66
C VAL A 245 1.38 13.91 -0.73
N LEU A 246 0.42 14.29 0.10
CA LEU A 246 -0.32 13.36 0.95
C LEU A 246 -1.75 13.20 0.40
N CYS A 247 -2.10 11.99 -0.03
CA CYS A 247 -3.47 11.60 -0.36
C CYS A 247 -4.13 10.99 0.88
N LEU A 248 -5.20 11.61 1.36
CA LEU A 248 -5.87 11.27 2.61
C LEU A 248 -7.35 11.03 2.38
N LEU A 249 -7.83 9.81 2.60
CA LEU A 249 -9.26 9.49 2.64
C LEU A 249 -9.72 9.41 4.10
N VAL A 250 -10.55 10.34 4.53
CA VAL A 250 -11.12 10.40 5.89
C VAL A 250 -12.55 9.85 5.88
N LEU A 251 -12.83 8.89 6.76
CA LEU A 251 -14.17 8.30 6.92
C LEU A 251 -14.98 9.00 8.02
N PRO A 252 -16.30 9.16 7.86
CA PRO A 252 -17.14 9.81 8.86
C PRO A 252 -17.38 8.91 10.08
N VAL A 253 -17.03 9.39 11.29
CA VAL A 253 -17.19 8.61 12.54
C VAL A 253 -18.63 8.24 12.85
N LEU A 254 -19.62 9.05 12.47
CA LEU A 254 -21.03 8.78 12.74
C LEU A 254 -21.51 7.49 12.04
N ALA A 255 -21.15 7.32 10.78
CA ALA A 255 -21.41 6.08 10.02
C ALA A 255 -20.69 4.86 10.63
N LEU A 256 -19.54 5.09 11.26
CA LEU A 256 -18.73 4.03 11.87
C LEU A 256 -19.11 3.74 13.33
N ARG A 257 -20.04 4.50 13.93
CA ARG A 257 -20.30 4.48 15.37
C ARG A 257 -20.54 3.06 15.90
N HIS A 258 -21.39 2.28 15.25
CA HIS A 258 -21.69 0.92 15.69
C HIS A 258 -20.51 -0.04 15.56
N ALA A 259 -19.61 0.16 14.60
CA ALA A 259 -18.38 -0.62 14.53
C ALA A 259 -17.42 -0.20 15.65
N LEU A 260 -17.22 1.11 15.82
CA LEU A 260 -16.36 1.69 16.84
C LEU A 260 -16.81 1.32 18.26
N GLU A 261 -18.11 1.28 18.54
CA GLU A 261 -18.66 0.86 19.84
C GLU A 261 -18.42 -0.63 20.13
N ARG A 262 -18.40 -1.48 19.10
CA ARG A 262 -18.28 -2.94 19.25
C ARG A 262 -16.84 -3.43 19.35
N GLU A 263 -15.97 -2.97 18.45
CA GLU A 263 -14.58 -3.46 18.38
C GLU A 263 -13.54 -2.41 18.79
N GLY A 264 -13.93 -1.13 18.86
CA GLY A 264 -13.02 -0.03 19.10
C GLY A 264 -12.29 0.42 17.83
N ALA A 265 -11.84 1.68 17.83
CA ALA A 265 -11.13 2.26 16.69
C ALA A 265 -9.86 1.51 16.31
N ALA A 266 -9.08 1.06 17.30
CA ALA A 266 -7.81 0.37 17.05
C ALA A 266 -8.01 -0.96 16.31
N ALA A 267 -8.98 -1.78 16.74
CA ALA A 267 -9.24 -3.07 16.10
C ALA A 267 -9.79 -2.90 14.67
N LEU A 268 -10.64 -1.89 14.45
CA LEU A 268 -11.13 -1.56 13.11
C LEU A 268 -9.98 -1.18 12.18
N LEU A 269 -9.11 -0.26 12.61
CA LEU A 269 -7.94 0.16 11.82
C LEU A 269 -6.98 -1.00 11.53
N ASP A 270 -6.80 -1.90 12.49
CA ASP A 270 -5.98 -3.10 12.31
C ASP A 270 -6.56 -4.06 11.29
N ARG A 271 -7.88 -4.25 11.30
CA ARG A 271 -8.57 -5.04 10.27
C ARG A 271 -8.42 -4.40 8.90
N LEU A 272 -8.65 -3.10 8.78
CA LEU A 272 -8.52 -2.36 7.52
C LEU A 272 -7.08 -2.40 6.97
N ASN A 273 -6.07 -2.38 7.85
CA ASN A 273 -4.67 -2.53 7.47
C ASN A 273 -4.33 -3.98 7.06
N ALA A 274 -4.83 -4.98 7.79
CA ALA A 274 -4.59 -6.40 7.50
C ALA A 274 -5.08 -6.83 6.11
N GLN A 275 -6.08 -6.13 5.55
CA GLN A 275 -6.58 -6.34 4.19
C GLN A 275 -5.49 -6.19 3.11
N THR A 276 -4.45 -5.39 3.36
CA THR A 276 -3.33 -5.23 2.43
C THR A 276 -2.63 -6.54 2.12
N ARG A 277 -2.67 -7.51 3.06
CA ARG A 277 -1.97 -8.80 2.98
C ARG A 277 -2.80 -9.95 2.41
N ARG A 278 -4.05 -9.70 2.03
CA ARG A 278 -4.92 -10.79 1.57
C ARG A 278 -4.51 -11.30 0.20
N HIS A 279 -4.31 -12.62 0.14
CA HIS A 279 -4.04 -13.35 -1.09
C HIS A 279 -5.34 -13.72 -1.84
N ALA A 280 -6.47 -13.79 -1.13
CA ALA A 280 -7.76 -14.00 -1.78
C ALA A 280 -8.03 -12.83 -2.72
N PHE A 281 -8.32 -13.16 -3.97
CA PHE A 281 -8.64 -12.19 -4.99
C PHE A 281 -10.14 -12.30 -5.30
N HIS A 282 -10.82 -11.17 -5.26
CA HIS A 282 -12.24 -11.05 -5.57
C HIS A 282 -12.41 -9.98 -6.66
N ALA A 283 -13.55 -10.01 -7.36
CA ALA A 283 -13.86 -9.01 -8.38
C ALA A 283 -13.81 -7.57 -7.84
N ASP A 284 -14.09 -7.42 -6.54
CA ASP A 284 -14.06 -6.15 -5.80
C ASP A 284 -12.73 -5.85 -5.10
N SER A 285 -11.69 -6.69 -5.27
CA SER A 285 -10.37 -6.41 -4.68
C SER A 285 -9.83 -5.08 -5.22
N LEU A 286 -9.24 -4.29 -4.32
CA LEU A 286 -8.66 -2.98 -4.62
C LEU A 286 -7.18 -2.94 -4.23
N PRO A 287 -6.33 -2.19 -4.97
CA PRO A 287 -4.93 -2.01 -4.56
C PRO A 287 -4.89 -1.36 -3.18
N ALA A 288 -4.04 -1.82 -2.29
CA ALA A 288 -3.87 -1.26 -0.95
C ALA A 288 -2.52 -0.55 -0.87
N LEU A 289 -2.57 0.77 -1.07
CA LEU A 289 -1.43 1.67 -0.99
C LEU A 289 -1.68 2.68 0.13
N GLY A 290 -0.72 2.78 1.04
CA GLY A 290 -0.83 3.59 2.25
C GLY A 290 -1.30 2.78 3.46
N GLY A 291 -1.58 3.48 4.57
CA GLY A 291 -1.95 2.89 5.85
C GLY A 291 -3.14 3.58 6.51
N TRP A 292 -3.98 2.78 7.16
CA TRP A 292 -5.09 3.25 7.98
C TRP A 292 -4.58 3.67 9.36
N ALA A 293 -4.96 4.87 9.80
CA ALA A 293 -4.71 5.38 11.14
C ALA A 293 -5.77 6.41 11.54
N PRO A 294 -5.84 6.84 12.81
CA PRO A 294 -6.64 8.00 13.18
C PRO A 294 -6.04 9.26 12.54
N ASP A 295 -6.84 10.04 11.83
CA ASP A 295 -6.47 11.35 11.31
C ASP A 295 -6.02 12.27 12.47
N PRO A 296 -4.82 12.89 12.41
CA PRO A 296 -4.34 13.75 13.48
C PRO A 296 -5.25 14.94 13.81
N ALA A 297 -6.02 15.44 12.84
CA ALA A 297 -6.85 16.62 13.04
C ALA A 297 -8.21 16.30 13.66
N SER A 298 -8.88 15.25 13.20
CA SER A 298 -10.24 14.87 13.61
C SER A 298 -10.31 13.65 14.52
N GLY A 299 -9.26 12.82 14.56
CA GLY A 299 -9.27 11.50 15.19
C GLY A 299 -10.08 10.45 14.43
N HIS A 300 -10.64 10.79 13.27
CA HIS A 300 -11.45 9.88 12.46
C HIS A 300 -10.56 8.85 11.75
N PRO A 301 -11.06 7.63 11.45
CA PRO A 301 -10.31 6.68 10.62
C PRO A 301 -9.98 7.28 9.26
N ALA A 302 -8.69 7.26 8.90
CA ALA A 302 -8.22 7.79 7.63
C ALA A 302 -7.16 6.88 7.00
N LEU A 303 -7.23 6.74 5.67
CA LEU A 303 -6.22 6.09 4.85
C LEU A 303 -5.26 7.14 4.32
N ALA A 304 -4.02 7.11 4.79
CA ALA A 304 -2.97 8.02 4.37
C ALA A 304 -2.02 7.33 3.38
N ALA A 305 -1.73 8.00 2.27
CA ALA A 305 -0.72 7.59 1.32
C ALA A 305 0.13 8.78 0.87
N PHE A 306 1.39 8.82 1.31
CA PHE A 306 2.35 9.85 0.96
C PHE A 306 3.11 9.47 -0.32
N VAL A 307 3.06 10.37 -1.30
CA VAL A 307 3.75 10.26 -2.58
C VAL A 307 4.95 11.21 -2.56
N PRO A 308 6.20 10.69 -2.59
CA PRO A 308 7.40 11.52 -2.69
C PRO A 308 7.34 12.44 -3.92
N ALA A 309 7.90 13.64 -3.84
CA ALA A 309 7.89 14.61 -4.94
C ALA A 309 8.41 14.04 -6.27
N ALA A 310 9.40 13.15 -6.23
CA ALA A 310 9.95 12.46 -7.40
C ALA A 310 8.92 11.57 -8.15
N LEU A 311 7.84 11.16 -7.47
CA LEU A 311 6.81 10.27 -8.00
C LEU A 311 5.45 10.96 -8.17
N ALA A 312 5.31 12.19 -7.68
CA ALA A 312 4.05 12.93 -7.62
C ALA A 312 3.65 13.56 -8.96
N HIS A 313 3.59 12.75 -10.02
CA HIS A 313 3.04 13.14 -11.31
C HIS A 313 1.51 13.02 -11.32
N ASP A 314 0.83 13.86 -12.12
CA ASP A 314 -0.64 13.90 -12.19
C ASP A 314 -1.26 12.52 -12.40
N GLU A 315 -0.72 11.70 -13.32
CA GLU A 315 -1.19 10.32 -13.55
C GLU A 315 -1.16 9.47 -12.27
N VAL A 316 -0.08 9.55 -11.50
CA VAL A 316 0.09 8.76 -10.27
C VAL A 316 -0.86 9.23 -9.18
N LEU A 317 -1.03 10.55 -9.06
CA LEU A 317 -1.94 11.15 -8.08
C LEU A 317 -3.40 10.83 -8.41
N THR A 318 -3.78 10.91 -9.69
CA THR A 318 -5.12 10.53 -10.17
C THR A 318 -5.39 9.03 -9.92
N ASP A 319 -4.47 8.15 -10.28
CA ASP A 319 -4.64 6.70 -10.06
C ASP A 319 -4.76 6.36 -8.56
N LEU A 320 -3.95 7.01 -7.71
CA LEU A 320 -4.02 6.83 -6.26
C LEU A 320 -5.33 7.39 -5.66
N ALA A 321 -5.77 8.56 -6.11
CA ALA A 321 -7.05 9.16 -5.73
C ALA A 321 -8.22 8.23 -6.09
N MET A 322 -8.25 7.73 -7.33
CA MET A 322 -9.27 6.78 -7.79
C MET A 322 -9.25 5.48 -6.97
N ALA A 323 -8.06 4.96 -6.65
CA ALA A 323 -7.93 3.77 -5.80
C ALA A 323 -8.46 4.00 -4.37
N GLN A 324 -8.18 5.16 -3.77
CA GLN A 324 -8.72 5.50 -2.45
C GLN A 324 -10.25 5.68 -2.49
N LEU A 325 -10.77 6.38 -3.50
CA LEU A 325 -12.21 6.57 -3.68
C LEU A 325 -12.95 5.25 -3.86
N ALA A 326 -12.44 4.37 -4.72
CA ALA A 326 -12.96 3.02 -4.89
C ALA A 326 -13.03 2.28 -3.54
N ARG A 327 -12.00 2.43 -2.70
CA ARG A 327 -11.97 1.81 -1.36
C ARG A 327 -13.00 2.45 -0.43
N GLY A 328 -13.16 3.77 -0.45
CA GLY A 328 -14.20 4.47 0.30
C GLY A 328 -15.60 3.97 -0.04
N LEU A 329 -15.89 3.77 -1.34
CA LEU A 329 -17.18 3.25 -1.81
C LEU A 329 -17.42 1.80 -1.43
N LEU A 330 -16.39 0.96 -1.56
CA LEU A 330 -16.45 -0.44 -1.15
C LEU A 330 -16.74 -0.57 0.35
N LEU A 331 -16.06 0.25 1.16
CA LEU A 331 -16.32 0.34 2.59
C LEU A 331 -17.73 0.85 2.85
N ALA A 332 -18.19 1.91 2.18
CA ALA A 332 -19.57 2.41 2.32
C ALA A 332 -20.59 1.29 2.12
N ARG A 333 -20.45 0.48 1.06
CA ARG A 333 -21.32 -0.69 0.82
C ARG A 333 -21.28 -1.70 1.95
N CYS A 334 -20.10 -1.99 2.50
CA CYS A 334 -19.95 -2.91 3.64
C CYS A 334 -20.65 -2.38 4.89
N PHE A 335 -20.51 -1.08 5.17
CA PHE A 335 -21.14 -0.44 6.32
C PHE A 335 -22.66 -0.35 6.15
N ASP A 336 -23.16 0.01 4.96
CA ASP A 336 -24.59 0.02 4.64
C ASP A 336 -25.22 -1.37 4.84
N ALA A 337 -24.59 -2.42 4.30
CA ALA A 337 -25.07 -3.78 4.47
C ALA A 337 -25.02 -4.26 5.94
N ALA A 338 -24.08 -3.72 6.73
CA ALA A 338 -23.95 -4.02 8.15
C ALA A 338 -24.97 -3.26 9.03
N VAL A 339 -25.64 -2.22 8.54
CA VAL A 339 -26.74 -1.57 9.30
C VAL A 339 -27.84 -2.59 9.59
N GLU A 340 -28.18 -3.42 8.61
CA GLU A 340 -29.21 -4.46 8.71
C GLU A 340 -28.73 -5.71 9.48
N ALA A 341 -27.42 -5.96 9.47
CA ALA A 341 -26.81 -7.11 10.13
C ALA A 341 -25.44 -6.72 10.74
N PRO A 342 -25.41 -6.11 11.93
CA PRO A 342 -24.18 -5.60 12.51
C PRO A 342 -23.06 -6.64 12.57
N ASP A 343 -23.38 -7.87 12.96
CA ASP A 343 -22.40 -8.96 13.10
C ASP A 343 -21.81 -9.42 11.76
N ALA A 344 -22.43 -9.03 10.64
CA ALA A 344 -21.91 -9.32 9.31
C ALA A 344 -20.75 -8.39 8.91
N LEU A 345 -20.53 -7.25 9.58
CA LEU A 345 -19.51 -6.26 9.15
C LEU A 345 -18.13 -6.88 9.03
N ALA A 346 -17.68 -7.64 10.04
CA ALA A 346 -16.36 -8.28 10.00
C ALA A 346 -16.25 -9.19 8.78
N ARG A 347 -17.25 -10.05 8.55
CA ARG A 347 -17.30 -10.92 7.38
C ARG A 347 -17.38 -10.15 6.06
N LEU A 348 -18.15 -9.08 5.98
CA LEU A 348 -18.27 -8.26 4.78
C LEU A 348 -16.95 -7.55 4.45
N LEU A 349 -16.28 -6.99 5.46
CA LEU A 349 -14.93 -6.46 5.31
C LEU A 349 -13.92 -7.57 4.98
N ASP A 350 -14.21 -8.82 5.36
CA ASP A 350 -13.41 -10.00 5.05
C ASP A 350 -13.57 -10.49 3.61
N GLU A 351 -14.78 -10.41 3.07
CA GLU A 351 -15.15 -10.85 1.71
C GLU A 351 -14.92 -9.77 0.65
N ALA A 352 -15.15 -8.50 1.00
CA ALA A 352 -15.12 -7.40 0.05
C ALA A 352 -13.70 -6.95 -0.33
N ILE A 353 -12.71 -7.12 0.55
CA ILE A 353 -11.39 -6.47 0.46
C ILE A 353 -10.25 -7.48 0.58
#